data_AF-A0A7R9M8Q2-F1
#
_entry.id   AF-A0A7R9M8Q2-F1
#
_cell.length_a   1.000
_cell.length_b   1.000
_cell.length_c   1.000
_cell.angle_alpha   90.00
_cell.angle_beta   90.00
_cell.angle_gamma   90.00
#
_symmetry.space_group_name_H-M   'P 1'
#
loop_
_entity.id
_entity.type
_entity.pdbx_description
1 polymer ?
#
loop_
_entity_poly.entity_id
_entity_poly.type
_entity_poly.pdbx_seq_one_letter_code
_entity_poly.pdbx_strand_id
1 'polypeptide(L)'
;MSGRTGGYARDRRAVNGGRHSDDSHVGHRLQRSSPTADAIDVSLNGVNNLRPKCEQTYRVIVANVSTDSSLVYEKQLWNDIKQYRHQKDTILIEYLIGFYVSLMEAIVTNDRHKEPYLLFAINSQLSATTRLLLYNILIRIGDLNRYLNKTSIAENYYLRARRLDPTRGHAYNQLAINTPLSQHLKCIYYYCRAAKSSADPIVIAETNLKVAVNRFDSDILKSIIKNGSNVSDGSPDDQQLIPTYPQKGIDWFYLSVISIYSDNMDTILRPLIQFVITNCELTSNKHLDCSNNKDLSFALMAFDVSIDFIALKAQQKSFFDVFAKELKDVKAALKSCSDVLNDSKDSDKEGQSDSHTKALFHDYFLRGFSPLTPIHSQLVFDANETLVVRADQLVLRVVNKLDKLLSQPKSVKPKRMRNVALGSILENDS
;
A
#
# COMPACT_ATOMS: atom_id res chain seq x y z
N MET A 1 -17.52 60.08 -42.69
CA MET A 1 -18.06 61.24 -41.96
C MET A 1 -18.76 60.70 -40.72
N SER A 2 -18.02 60.48 -39.63
CA SER A 2 -17.82 61.39 -38.47
C SER A 2 -19.03 61.36 -37.53
N GLY A 3 -18.93 61.05 -36.23
CA GLY A 3 -17.78 61.19 -35.35
C GLY A 3 -17.79 60.31 -34.09
N ARG A 4 -16.57 60.01 -33.64
CA ARG A 4 -16.14 59.82 -32.23
C ARG A 4 -16.28 61.19 -31.50
N THR A 5 -16.31 61.34 -30.17
CA THR A 5 -15.35 60.94 -29.13
C THR A 5 -15.87 61.41 -27.77
N GLY A 6 -15.51 60.72 -26.69
CA GLY A 6 -15.41 61.24 -25.32
C GLY A 6 -14.92 60.11 -24.41
N GLY A 7 -13.93 60.22 -23.54
CA GLY A 7 -13.19 61.35 -22.98
C GLY A 7 -12.83 60.93 -21.55
N TYR A 8 -11.67 60.31 -21.35
CA TYR A 8 -11.21 59.86 -20.03
C TYR A 8 -10.58 61.01 -19.25
N ALA A 9 -11.16 61.35 -18.10
CA ALA A 9 -10.60 62.28 -17.12
C ALA A 9 -9.90 61.52 -16.00
N ARG A 10 -8.65 61.90 -15.74
CA ARG A 10 -7.86 61.57 -14.55
C ARG A 10 -8.42 62.32 -13.35
N ASP A 11 -8.38 61.72 -12.17
CA ASP A 11 -8.30 62.50 -10.94
C ASP A 11 -7.31 61.90 -9.96
N ARG A 12 -6.39 62.77 -9.49
CA ARG A 12 -5.38 62.51 -8.47
C ARG A 12 -5.88 63.12 -7.17
N ARG A 13 -5.94 62.37 -6.08
CA ARG A 13 -5.73 62.92 -4.74
C ARG A 13 -4.94 61.95 -3.87
N ALA A 14 -3.82 62.46 -3.37
CA ALA A 14 -3.09 61.95 -2.22
C ALA A 14 -3.43 62.85 -1.03
N VAL A 15 -3.72 62.28 0.14
CA VAL A 15 -3.36 62.84 1.46
C VAL A 15 -3.21 61.69 2.48
N ASN A 16 -2.00 61.64 3.02
CA ASN A 16 -1.46 61.08 4.26
C ASN A 16 -2.38 60.49 5.34
N GLY A 17 -1.87 59.39 5.93
CA GLY A 17 -1.48 59.40 7.35
C GLY A 17 -1.95 58.21 8.20
N GLY A 18 -1.02 57.39 8.70
CA GLY A 18 -1.20 56.75 10.02
C GLY A 18 -0.80 55.28 10.20
N ARG A 19 0.46 55.07 10.58
CA ARG A 19 0.96 54.17 11.65
C ARG A 19 0.92 52.63 11.50
N HIS A 20 2.14 52.09 11.44
CA HIS A 20 2.71 50.96 12.21
C HIS A 20 1.98 49.61 12.27
N SER A 21 2.55 48.64 11.56
CA SER A 21 2.91 47.34 12.16
C SER A 21 4.19 46.84 11.50
N ASP A 22 5.23 46.65 12.32
CA ASP A 22 6.53 46.11 11.94
C ASP A 22 6.40 44.60 11.70
N ASP A 23 6.36 44.19 10.43
CA ASP A 23 6.59 42.80 10.03
C ASP A 23 8.10 42.53 9.95
N SER A 24 8.65 42.04 11.05
CA SER A 24 10.01 41.50 11.08
C SER A 24 10.01 40.10 10.44
N HIS A 25 10.47 40.05 9.19
CA HIS A 25 10.87 38.82 8.51
C HIS A 25 12.05 38.16 9.26
N VAL A 26 11.77 37.20 10.14
CA VAL A 26 12.78 36.29 10.69
C VAL A 26 13.09 35.23 9.64
N GLY A 27 14.03 35.55 8.76
CA GLY A 27 14.70 34.57 7.92
C GLY A 27 15.57 33.65 8.78
N HIS A 28 15.04 32.49 9.18
CA HIS A 28 15.85 31.42 9.76
C HIS A 28 16.77 30.81 8.68
N ARG A 29 17.91 31.47 8.47
CA ARG A 29 19.06 30.91 7.77
C ARG A 29 19.62 29.80 8.67
N LEU A 30 19.29 28.55 8.36
CA LEU A 30 19.94 27.38 8.97
C LEU A 30 21.44 27.45 8.67
N GLN A 31 22.22 28.03 9.59
CA GLN A 31 23.67 27.91 9.59
C GLN A 31 23.98 26.42 9.84
N ARG A 32 24.45 25.73 8.80
CA ARG A 32 25.13 24.44 8.97
C ARG A 32 26.45 24.73 9.68
N SER A 33 26.50 24.50 10.99
CA SER A 33 27.75 24.50 11.73
C SER A 33 28.66 23.41 11.16
N SER A 34 29.87 23.79 10.77
CA SER A 34 30.90 22.82 10.40
C SER A 34 31.20 21.91 11.60
N PRO A 35 31.36 20.59 11.41
CA PRO A 35 31.68 19.68 12.51
C PRO A 35 33.01 20.08 13.17
N THR A 36 33.06 20.00 14.50
CA THR A 36 34.27 20.26 15.30
C THR A 36 35.32 19.16 15.05
N ALA A 37 36.60 19.46 15.23
CA ALA A 37 37.70 18.51 15.02
C ALA A 37 37.51 17.20 15.83
N ASP A 38 37.02 17.30 17.07
CA ASP A 38 36.74 16.14 17.93
C ASP A 38 35.64 15.22 17.36
N ALA A 39 34.63 15.80 16.68
CA ALA A 39 33.57 15.02 16.05
C ALA A 39 34.08 14.26 14.82
N ILE A 40 35.08 14.79 14.12
CA ILE A 40 35.74 14.12 12.98
C ILE A 40 36.59 12.95 13.49
N ASP A 41 37.32 13.13 14.59
CA ASP A 41 38.22 12.09 15.12
C ASP A 41 37.46 10.87 15.68
N VAL A 42 36.37 11.10 16.44
CA VAL A 42 35.46 10.02 16.88
C VAL A 42 34.88 9.26 15.69
N SER A 43 34.58 9.96 14.60
CA SER A 43 34.00 9.34 13.42
C SER A 43 34.97 8.44 12.65
N LEU A 44 36.21 8.90 12.49
CA LEU A 44 37.26 8.11 11.86
C LEU A 44 37.53 6.82 12.64
N ASN A 45 37.41 6.84 13.97
CA ASN A 45 37.50 5.64 14.79
C ASN A 45 36.40 4.62 14.48
N GLY A 46 35.15 5.07 14.32
CA GLY A 46 34.04 4.21 13.90
C GLY A 46 34.29 3.53 12.56
N VAL A 47 34.75 4.30 11.56
CA VAL A 47 35.09 3.78 10.23
C VAL A 47 36.25 2.79 10.29
N ASN A 48 37.31 3.11 11.03
CA ASN A 48 38.50 2.26 11.15
C ASN A 48 38.16 0.91 11.82
N ASN A 49 37.23 0.90 12.77
CA ASN A 49 36.77 -0.32 13.44
C ASN A 49 35.92 -1.22 12.53
N LEU A 50 35.06 -0.64 11.69
CA LEU A 50 34.15 -1.41 10.84
C LEU A 50 34.74 -1.77 9.47
N ARG A 51 35.71 -1.00 8.96
CA ARG A 51 36.30 -1.23 7.63
C ARG A 51 36.80 -2.66 7.40
N PRO A 52 37.60 -3.28 8.30
CA PRO A 52 38.07 -4.65 8.09
C PRO A 52 36.92 -5.66 7.97
N LYS A 53 35.85 -5.47 8.75
CA LYS A 53 34.66 -6.32 8.72
C LYS A 53 33.87 -6.14 7.43
N CYS A 54 33.73 -4.91 6.96
CA CYS A 54 33.14 -4.59 5.67
C CYS A 54 33.92 -5.27 4.53
N GLU A 55 35.24 -5.11 4.48
CA GLU A 55 36.10 -5.73 3.45
C GLU A 55 36.00 -7.25 3.44
N GLN A 56 36.05 -7.89 4.62
CA GLN A 56 35.88 -9.34 4.75
C GLN A 56 34.49 -9.79 4.25
N THR A 57 33.44 -9.12 4.70
CA THR A 57 32.05 -9.42 4.32
C THR A 57 31.86 -9.29 2.82
N TYR A 58 32.39 -8.22 2.20
CA TYR A 58 32.33 -8.01 0.76
C TYR A 58 32.97 -9.18 0.00
N ARG A 59 34.21 -9.55 0.34
CA ARG A 59 34.92 -10.65 -0.34
C ARG A 59 34.16 -11.96 -0.24
N VAL A 60 33.66 -12.30 0.95
CA VAL A 60 32.93 -13.57 1.16
C VAL A 60 31.62 -13.58 0.40
N ILE A 61 30.83 -12.50 0.46
CA ILE A 61 29.55 -12.42 -0.24
C ILE A 61 29.75 -12.49 -1.75
N VAL A 62 30.68 -11.71 -2.32
CA VAL A 62 30.92 -11.68 -3.76
C VAL A 62 31.44 -13.03 -4.27
N ALA A 63 32.28 -13.73 -3.50
CA ALA A 63 32.76 -15.06 -3.87
C ALA A 63 31.68 -16.16 -3.78
N ASN A 64 30.63 -15.95 -2.97
CA ASN A 64 29.62 -16.96 -2.65
C ASN A 64 28.19 -16.43 -2.83
N VAL A 65 27.95 -15.62 -3.88
CA VAL A 65 26.61 -15.13 -4.23
C VAL A 65 25.67 -16.32 -4.39
N SER A 66 24.40 -16.17 -3.98
CA SER A 66 23.38 -17.22 -3.96
C SER A 66 23.56 -18.32 -2.90
N THR A 67 24.49 -18.21 -1.96
CA THR A 67 24.66 -19.20 -0.87
C THR A 67 24.18 -18.67 0.48
N ASP A 68 23.78 -19.55 1.39
CA ASP A 68 23.37 -19.16 2.75
C ASP A 68 24.49 -18.48 3.54
N SER A 69 25.75 -18.81 3.21
CA SER A 69 26.92 -18.14 3.79
C SER A 69 26.86 -16.62 3.56
N SER A 70 26.50 -16.18 2.35
CA SER A 70 26.38 -14.74 2.04
C SER A 70 25.36 -14.02 2.94
N LEU A 71 24.23 -14.67 3.27
CA LEU A 71 23.22 -14.13 4.17
C LEU A 71 23.72 -14.06 5.62
N VAL A 72 24.47 -15.08 6.07
CA VAL A 72 25.03 -15.11 7.42
C VAL A 72 26.01 -13.96 7.63
N TYR A 73 26.92 -13.73 6.67
CA TYR A 73 27.89 -12.63 6.75
C TYR A 73 27.23 -11.25 6.67
N GLU A 74 26.23 -11.03 5.80
CA GLU A 74 25.47 -9.77 5.79
C GLU A 74 24.80 -9.51 7.14
N LYS A 75 24.14 -10.52 7.70
CA LYS A 75 23.43 -10.39 8.97
C LYS A 75 24.38 -10.11 10.14
N GLN A 76 25.55 -10.76 10.17
CA GLN A 76 26.58 -10.51 11.18
C GLN A 76 27.09 -9.08 11.10
N LEU A 77 27.47 -8.62 9.90
CA LEU A 77 27.92 -7.23 9.69
C LEU A 77 26.83 -6.23 10.09
N TRP A 78 25.57 -6.47 9.75
CA TRP A 78 24.49 -5.56 10.13
C TRP A 78 24.29 -5.50 11.65
N ASN A 79 24.42 -6.61 12.37
CA ASN A 79 24.36 -6.60 13.83
C ASN A 79 25.49 -5.77 14.44
N ASP A 80 26.69 -5.84 13.88
CA ASP A 80 27.82 -5.00 14.27
C ASP A 80 27.59 -3.52 13.95
N ILE A 81 26.91 -3.21 12.85
CA ILE A 81 26.58 -1.82 12.48
C ILE A 81 25.52 -1.22 13.41
N LYS A 82 24.53 -2.01 13.86
CA LYS A 82 23.41 -1.52 14.67
C LYS A 82 23.83 -0.81 15.95
N GLN A 83 24.97 -1.15 16.54
CA GLN A 83 25.46 -0.49 17.76
C GLN A 83 25.79 1.01 17.52
N TYR A 84 26.06 1.39 16.27
CA TYR A 84 26.40 2.77 15.90
C TYR A 84 25.16 3.62 15.55
N ARG A 85 23.95 3.05 15.53
CA ARG A 85 22.73 3.76 15.07
C ARG A 85 22.37 5.03 15.85
N HIS A 86 22.80 5.11 17.12
CA HIS A 86 22.51 6.25 17.99
C HIS A 86 23.59 7.33 18.00
N GLN A 87 24.77 7.04 17.42
CA GLN A 87 25.93 7.92 17.53
C GLN A 87 25.84 9.15 16.62
N LYS A 88 24.83 9.23 15.73
CA LYS A 88 24.62 10.33 14.76
C LYS A 88 25.86 10.67 13.93
N ASP A 89 26.78 9.72 13.80
CA ASP A 89 28.02 9.86 13.06
C ASP A 89 27.73 9.82 11.55
N THR A 90 27.69 11.00 10.94
CA THR A 90 27.31 11.14 9.53
C THR A 90 28.33 10.53 8.58
N ILE A 91 29.63 10.67 8.87
CA ILE A 91 30.70 10.17 8.00
C ILE A 91 30.70 8.64 8.02
N LEU A 92 30.56 8.01 9.20
CA LEU A 92 30.43 6.55 9.29
C LEU A 92 29.19 6.05 8.55
N ILE A 93 28.02 6.69 8.74
CA ILE A 93 26.80 6.27 8.07
C ILE A 93 26.93 6.42 6.54
N GLU A 94 27.54 7.49 6.04
CA GLU A 94 27.78 7.69 4.61
C GLU A 94 28.77 6.66 4.04
N TYR A 95 29.83 6.32 4.77
CA TYR A 95 30.72 5.22 4.41
C TYR A 95 29.97 3.89 4.28
N LEU A 96 29.10 3.57 5.24
CA LEU A 96 28.29 2.35 5.22
C LEU A 96 27.27 2.32 4.08
N ILE A 97 26.69 3.47 3.72
CA ILE A 97 25.83 3.57 2.53
C ILE A 97 26.64 3.24 1.27
N GLY A 98 27.82 3.84 1.11
CA GLY A 98 28.72 3.57 -0.03
C GLY A 98 29.11 2.09 -0.12
N PHE A 99 29.42 1.47 1.03
CA PHE A 99 29.70 0.04 1.12
C PHE A 99 28.53 -0.82 0.60
N TYR A 100 27.31 -0.63 1.12
CA TYR A 100 26.16 -1.45 0.73
C TYR A 100 25.73 -1.23 -0.73
N VAL A 101 25.85 0.00 -1.25
CA VAL A 101 25.62 0.28 -2.68
C VAL A 101 26.62 -0.48 -3.54
N SER A 102 27.91 -0.42 -3.20
CA SER A 102 28.97 -1.13 -3.93
C SER A 102 28.79 -2.65 -3.86
N LEU A 103 28.37 -3.17 -2.71
CA LEU A 103 28.07 -4.60 -2.53
C LEU A 103 26.87 -5.04 -3.37
N MET A 104 25.80 -4.24 -3.41
CA MET A 104 24.63 -4.50 -4.24
C MET A 104 25.00 -4.55 -5.73
N GLU A 105 25.80 -3.59 -6.21
CA GLU A 105 26.29 -3.55 -7.59
C GLU A 105 27.16 -4.77 -7.91
N ALA A 106 28.05 -5.17 -7.01
CA ALA A 106 28.88 -6.36 -7.17
C ALA A 106 28.05 -7.66 -7.25
N ILE A 107 27.00 -7.79 -6.42
CA ILE A 107 26.10 -8.96 -6.46
C ILE A 107 25.37 -9.02 -7.81
N VAL A 108 24.82 -7.89 -8.26
CA VAL A 108 24.06 -7.82 -9.52
C VAL A 108 24.95 -8.05 -10.74
N THR A 109 26.19 -7.55 -10.72
CA THR A 109 27.14 -7.74 -11.83
C THR A 109 27.74 -9.15 -11.88
N ASN A 110 27.82 -9.83 -10.74
CA ASN A 110 28.33 -11.20 -10.66
C ASN A 110 27.25 -12.27 -10.93
N ASP A 111 25.97 -11.89 -10.90
CA ASP A 111 24.89 -12.80 -11.31
C ASP A 111 24.94 -13.03 -12.83
N ARG A 112 24.84 -14.28 -13.25
CA ARG A 112 25.14 -14.73 -14.63
C ARG A 112 24.10 -14.26 -15.66
N HIS A 113 23.01 -13.64 -15.20
CA HIS A 113 21.93 -13.11 -16.01
C HIS A 113 22.07 -11.59 -16.14
N LYS A 114 22.81 -11.17 -17.16
CA LYS A 114 23.20 -9.79 -17.43
C LYS A 114 22.01 -8.90 -17.77
N GLU A 115 21.70 -7.93 -16.90
CA GLU A 115 21.34 -6.54 -17.26
C GLU A 115 21.59 -5.62 -16.04
N PRO A 116 22.79 -5.01 -15.91
CA PRO A 116 23.17 -4.25 -14.70
C PRO A 116 22.32 -3.01 -14.42
N TYR A 117 21.57 -2.51 -15.42
CA TYR A 117 20.72 -1.33 -15.30
C TYR A 117 19.27 -1.64 -14.88
N LEU A 118 18.87 -2.92 -14.86
CA LEU A 118 17.48 -3.32 -14.61
C LEU A 118 17.34 -4.23 -13.38
N LEU A 119 17.84 -3.81 -12.21
CA LEU A 119 17.42 -4.38 -10.91
C LEU A 119 15.89 -4.56 -10.78
N PHE A 120 15.12 -3.85 -11.61
CA PHE A 120 13.67 -3.88 -11.69
C PHE A 120 13.07 -4.96 -12.61
N ALA A 121 13.79 -5.45 -13.63
CA ALA A 121 13.29 -6.45 -14.59
C ALA A 121 13.68 -7.90 -14.22
N ILE A 122 14.60 -8.09 -13.27
CA ILE A 122 15.26 -9.40 -13.01
C ILE A 122 14.47 -10.27 -11.99
N ASN A 123 13.26 -9.87 -11.59
CA ASN A 123 12.51 -10.55 -10.52
C ASN A 123 12.24 -12.05 -10.78
N SER A 124 12.23 -12.53 -12.03
CA SER A 124 12.01 -13.95 -12.36
C SER A 124 13.29 -14.79 -12.38
N GLN A 125 14.48 -14.20 -12.51
CA GLN A 125 15.73 -14.94 -12.76
C GLN A 125 16.65 -15.06 -11.54
N LEU A 126 16.44 -14.24 -10.49
CA LEU A 126 17.23 -14.33 -9.27
C LEU A 126 16.88 -15.56 -8.44
N SER A 127 17.91 -16.28 -7.97
CA SER A 127 17.77 -17.30 -6.93
C SER A 127 17.09 -16.72 -5.67
N ALA A 128 16.38 -17.56 -4.92
CA ALA A 128 15.68 -17.12 -3.70
C ALA A 128 16.66 -16.49 -2.70
N THR A 129 17.86 -17.05 -2.56
CA THR A 129 18.92 -16.57 -1.68
C THR A 129 19.46 -15.21 -2.10
N THR A 130 19.76 -15.00 -3.39
CA THR A 130 20.23 -13.69 -3.90
C THR A 130 19.16 -12.62 -3.77
N ARG A 131 17.89 -12.97 -4.04
CA ARG A 131 16.76 -12.08 -3.85
C ARG A 131 16.64 -11.63 -2.38
N LEU A 132 16.77 -12.56 -1.43
CA LEU A 132 16.74 -12.25 0.00
C LEU A 132 17.93 -11.37 0.42
N LEU A 133 19.12 -11.66 -0.10
CA LEU A 133 20.31 -10.85 0.19
C LEU A 133 20.14 -9.40 -0.30
N LEU A 134 19.72 -9.22 -1.55
CA LEU A 134 19.43 -7.91 -2.13
C LEU A 134 18.30 -7.20 -1.37
N TYR A 135 17.26 -7.92 -0.96
CA TYR A 135 16.19 -7.38 -0.11
C TYR A 135 16.76 -6.81 1.18
N ASN A 136 17.58 -7.57 1.91
CA ASN A 136 18.21 -7.12 3.14
C ASN A 136 19.07 -5.89 2.93
N ILE A 137 19.91 -5.88 1.89
CA ILE A 137 20.78 -4.76 1.55
C ILE A 137 19.96 -3.50 1.28
N LEU A 138 18.88 -3.58 0.49
CA LEU A 138 17.99 -2.46 0.24
C LEU A 138 17.36 -1.92 1.53
N ILE A 139 16.93 -2.79 2.46
CA ILE A 139 16.47 -2.37 3.78
C ILE A 139 17.58 -1.63 4.54
N ARG A 140 18.84 -2.11 4.50
CA ARG A 140 19.96 -1.49 5.22
C ARG A 140 20.26 -0.09 4.71
N ILE A 141 20.31 0.05 3.39
CA ILE A 141 20.53 1.37 2.76
C ILE A 141 19.38 2.32 3.11
N GLY A 142 18.14 1.83 3.13
CA GLY A 142 16.98 2.61 3.59
C GLY A 142 17.10 3.05 5.05
N ASP A 143 17.50 2.14 5.95
CA ASP A 143 17.67 2.42 7.38
C ASP A 143 18.77 3.47 7.62
N LEU A 144 19.91 3.33 6.96
CA LEU A 144 21.03 4.27 7.03
C LEU A 144 20.64 5.66 6.52
N ASN A 145 19.94 5.75 5.38
CA ASN A 145 19.43 7.03 4.88
C ASN A 145 18.40 7.65 5.83
N ARG A 146 17.56 6.85 6.48
CA ARG A 146 16.64 7.35 7.51
C ARG A 146 17.40 7.89 8.72
N TYR A 147 18.50 7.26 9.14
CA TYR A 147 19.35 7.79 10.23
C TYR A 147 19.98 9.15 9.89
N LEU A 148 20.22 9.44 8.61
CA LEU A 148 20.63 10.76 8.10
C LEU A 148 19.45 11.73 7.86
N ASN A 149 18.23 11.38 8.25
CA ASN A 149 17.00 12.13 7.95
C ASN A 149 16.73 12.34 6.44
N LYS A 150 17.31 11.50 5.56
CA LYS A 150 17.06 11.51 4.11
C LYS A 150 15.81 10.67 3.78
N THR A 151 14.65 11.08 4.30
CA THR A 151 13.39 10.28 4.29
C THR A 151 12.90 9.88 2.90
N SER A 152 13.01 10.76 1.91
CA SER A 152 12.64 10.47 0.51
C SER A 152 13.52 9.37 -0.11
N ILE A 153 14.83 9.43 0.16
CA ILE A 153 15.78 8.41 -0.31
C ILE A 153 15.50 7.08 0.40
N ALA A 154 15.27 7.11 1.71
CA ALA A 154 14.90 5.93 2.48
C ALA A 154 13.62 5.27 1.94
N GLU A 155 12.56 6.06 1.67
CA GLU A 155 11.32 5.57 1.06
C GLU A 155 11.59 4.86 -0.27
N ASN A 156 12.43 5.44 -1.14
CA ASN A 156 12.77 4.83 -2.42
C ASN A 156 13.39 3.43 -2.25
N TYR A 157 14.35 3.28 -1.34
CA TYR A 157 14.97 1.98 -1.07
C TYR A 157 13.99 0.96 -0.48
N TYR A 158 13.11 1.36 0.45
CA TYR A 158 12.09 0.45 0.96
C TYR A 158 11.05 0.07 -0.10
N LEU A 159 10.67 0.99 -1.01
CA LEU A 159 9.80 0.68 -2.14
C LEU A 159 10.47 -0.31 -3.11
N ARG A 160 11.79 -0.21 -3.31
CA ARG A 160 12.58 -1.17 -4.09
C ARG A 160 12.60 -2.54 -3.41
N ALA A 161 12.89 -2.60 -2.11
CA ALA A 161 12.86 -3.84 -1.34
C ALA A 161 11.49 -4.53 -1.42
N ARG A 162 10.42 -3.75 -1.23
CA ARG A 162 9.03 -4.21 -1.36
C ARG A 162 8.72 -4.79 -2.75
N ARG A 163 9.22 -4.18 -3.83
CA ARG A 163 9.01 -4.68 -5.19
C ARG A 163 9.80 -5.96 -5.47
N LEU A 164 10.99 -6.09 -4.88
CA LEU A 164 11.85 -7.27 -5.03
C LEU A 164 11.26 -8.50 -4.34
N ASP A 165 10.73 -8.33 -3.12
CA ASP A 165 10.03 -9.39 -2.39
C ASP A 165 8.82 -8.82 -1.62
N PRO A 166 7.62 -8.82 -2.23
CA PRO A 166 6.40 -8.30 -1.60
C PRO A 166 5.82 -9.25 -0.55
N THR A 167 6.36 -10.47 -0.41
CA THR A 167 5.88 -11.46 0.57
C THR A 167 6.39 -11.23 1.99
N ARG A 168 7.35 -10.31 2.15
CA ARG A 168 8.03 -10.01 3.41
C ARG A 168 7.59 -8.70 4.03
N GLY A 169 7.34 -8.71 5.34
CA GLY A 169 6.77 -7.58 6.07
C GLY A 169 7.74 -6.44 6.40
N HIS A 170 9.05 -6.67 6.38
CA HIS A 170 10.03 -5.70 6.88
C HIS A 170 10.00 -4.36 6.11
N ALA A 171 10.02 -4.41 4.78
CA ALA A 171 9.90 -3.22 3.93
C ALA A 171 8.63 -2.41 4.24
N TYR A 172 7.50 -3.09 4.44
CA TYR A 172 6.24 -2.43 4.80
C TYR A 172 6.32 -1.76 6.18
N ASN A 173 6.91 -2.42 7.19
CA ASN A 173 7.09 -1.82 8.51
C ASN A 173 7.96 -0.55 8.43
N GLN A 174 9.05 -0.58 7.65
CA GLN A 174 9.90 0.61 7.50
C GLN A 174 9.21 1.73 6.71
N LEU A 175 8.41 1.38 5.69
CA LEU A 175 7.57 2.34 4.97
C LEU A 175 6.54 3.00 5.90
N ALA A 176 5.92 2.25 6.81
CA ALA A 176 5.00 2.78 7.81
C ALA A 176 5.67 3.79 8.73
N ILE A 177 6.84 3.45 9.27
CA ILE A 177 7.66 4.33 10.12
C ILE A 177 8.10 5.59 9.37
N ASN A 178 8.41 5.49 8.09
CA ASN A 178 8.85 6.60 7.26
C ASN A 178 7.69 7.43 6.66
N THR A 179 6.44 7.02 6.88
CA THR A 179 5.27 7.73 6.34
C THR A 179 4.99 9.00 7.16
N PRO A 180 4.81 10.17 6.51
CA PRO A 180 4.45 11.40 7.21
C PRO A 180 3.11 11.27 7.96
N LEU A 181 2.98 11.95 9.10
CA LEU A 181 1.76 11.90 9.93
C LEU A 181 0.50 12.39 9.21
N SER A 182 0.65 13.27 8.22
CA SER A 182 -0.44 13.73 7.37
C SER A 182 -1.03 12.61 6.49
N GLN A 183 -0.31 11.50 6.29
CA GLN A 183 -0.71 10.36 5.49
C GLN A 183 -1.06 9.15 6.38
N HIS A 184 -1.91 9.38 7.39
CA HIS A 184 -2.27 8.39 8.40
C HIS A 184 -2.82 7.08 7.81
N LEU A 185 -3.72 7.12 6.82
CA LEU A 185 -4.25 5.90 6.18
C LEU A 185 -3.15 5.07 5.50
N LYS A 186 -2.21 5.72 4.81
CA LYS A 186 -1.05 5.06 4.19
C LYS A 186 -0.15 4.40 5.24
N CYS A 187 0.04 5.07 6.39
CA CYS A 187 0.81 4.54 7.51
C CYS A 187 0.16 3.26 8.08
N ILE A 188 -1.14 3.31 8.40
CA ILE A 188 -1.88 2.14 8.91
C ILE A 188 -1.90 1.01 7.88
N TYR A 189 -2.16 1.34 6.61
CA TYR A 189 -2.08 0.38 5.51
C TYR A 189 -0.75 -0.39 5.51
N TYR A 190 0.38 0.31 5.63
CA TYR A 190 1.69 -0.35 5.66
C TYR A 190 1.90 -1.22 6.90
N TYR A 191 1.41 -0.82 8.08
CA TYR A 191 1.45 -1.70 9.25
C TYR A 191 0.59 -2.96 9.07
N CYS A 192 -0.63 -2.85 8.53
CA CYS A 192 -1.46 -4.01 8.19
C CYS A 192 -0.74 -4.96 7.24
N ARG A 193 -0.09 -4.41 6.21
CA ARG A 193 0.71 -5.18 5.24
C ARG A 193 1.92 -5.86 5.86
N ALA A 194 2.60 -5.19 6.80
CA ALA A 194 3.73 -5.77 7.51
C ALA A 194 3.30 -6.92 8.43
N ALA A 195 2.20 -6.76 9.16
CA ALA A 195 1.67 -7.74 10.10
C ALA A 195 1.09 -8.98 9.40
N LYS A 196 0.46 -8.81 8.23
CA LYS A 196 -0.14 -9.90 7.44
C LYS A 196 0.63 -10.21 6.16
N SER A 197 1.96 -10.14 6.20
CA SER A 197 2.78 -10.64 5.10
C SER A 197 2.79 -12.19 5.14
N SER A 198 2.91 -12.81 3.98
CA SER A 198 2.75 -14.27 3.82
C SER A 198 4.00 -15.08 4.15
N ALA A 199 5.20 -14.51 3.99
CA ALA A 199 6.46 -15.21 4.23
C ALA A 199 7.15 -14.80 5.54
N ASP A 200 7.09 -13.52 5.92
CA ASP A 200 7.84 -12.97 7.05
C ASP A 200 7.05 -11.84 7.75
N PRO A 201 5.98 -12.18 8.50
CA PRO A 201 5.14 -11.21 9.18
C PRO A 201 5.88 -10.53 10.33
N ILE A 202 5.70 -9.21 10.47
CA ILE A 202 6.36 -8.41 11.51
C ILE A 202 5.44 -8.27 12.72
N VAL A 203 5.71 -9.05 13.77
CA VAL A 203 4.90 -9.07 15.01
C VAL A 203 4.80 -7.68 15.66
N ILE A 204 5.90 -6.92 15.72
CA ILE A 204 5.91 -5.58 16.32
C ILE A 204 5.03 -4.58 15.55
N ALA A 205 4.69 -4.85 14.28
CA ALA A 205 3.82 -3.99 13.50
C ALA A 205 2.40 -3.93 14.08
N GLU A 206 1.91 -4.99 14.71
CA GLU A 206 0.59 -4.96 15.38
C GLU A 206 0.57 -4.00 16.58
N THR A 207 1.67 -3.97 17.34
CA THR A 207 1.82 -3.03 18.46
C THR A 207 1.91 -1.60 17.95
N ASN A 208 2.73 -1.36 16.92
CA ASN A 208 2.87 -0.05 16.29
C ASN A 208 1.55 0.44 15.65
N LEU A 209 0.76 -0.47 15.07
CA LEU A 209 -0.56 -0.19 14.54
C LEU A 209 -1.50 0.31 15.62
N LYS A 210 -1.59 -0.37 16.77
CA LYS A 210 -2.43 0.06 17.90
C LYS A 210 -2.06 1.47 18.39
N VAL A 211 -0.75 1.73 18.53
CA VAL A 211 -0.24 3.06 18.91
C VAL A 211 -0.59 4.12 17.87
N ALA A 212 -0.42 3.80 16.58
CA ALA A 212 -0.69 4.72 15.49
C ALA A 212 -2.19 5.06 15.37
N VAL A 213 -3.08 4.07 15.51
CA VAL A 213 -4.54 4.28 15.47
C VAL A 213 -5.00 5.22 16.58
N ASN A 214 -4.49 5.03 17.80
CA ASN A 214 -4.82 5.91 18.92
C ASN A 214 -4.26 7.33 18.73
N ARG A 215 -3.17 7.48 17.97
CA ARG A 215 -2.55 8.78 17.70
C ARG A 215 -3.27 9.60 16.62
N PHE A 216 -3.81 8.96 15.58
CA PHE A 216 -4.30 9.66 14.39
C PHE A 216 -5.72 10.25 14.51
N ASP A 217 -6.38 10.08 15.65
CA ASP A 217 -7.72 10.60 15.95
C ASP A 217 -8.70 10.53 14.76
N SER A 218 -8.81 9.33 14.18
CA SER A 218 -9.61 9.09 12.97
C SER A 218 -10.78 8.17 13.32
N ASP A 219 -12.00 8.69 13.25
CA ASP A 219 -13.21 7.95 13.62
C ASP A 219 -13.42 6.72 12.74
N ILE A 220 -13.12 6.82 11.44
CA ILE A 220 -13.21 5.67 10.54
C ILE A 220 -12.20 4.57 10.92
N LEU A 221 -10.96 4.93 11.30
CA LEU A 221 -9.97 3.94 11.74
C LEU A 221 -10.36 3.32 13.08
N LYS A 222 -10.88 4.12 14.02
CA LYS A 222 -11.39 3.62 15.30
C LYS A 222 -12.55 2.65 15.06
N SER A 223 -13.52 3.01 14.20
CA SER A 223 -14.66 2.14 13.87
C SER A 223 -14.22 0.82 13.24
N ILE A 224 -13.31 0.85 12.26
CA ILE A 224 -12.84 -0.36 11.58
C ILE A 224 -12.05 -1.28 12.53
N ILE A 225 -11.14 -0.73 13.34
CA ILE A 225 -10.16 -1.50 14.12
C ILE A 225 -10.67 -1.86 15.52
N LYS A 226 -11.47 -1.00 16.18
CA LYS A 226 -12.03 -1.30 17.50
C LYS A 226 -13.19 -2.27 17.42
N ASN A 227 -14.09 -2.16 16.43
CA ASN A 227 -15.24 -3.07 16.32
C ASN A 227 -14.85 -4.52 15.96
N GLY A 228 -13.65 -4.77 15.44
CA GLY A 228 -13.11 -6.12 15.26
C GLY A 228 -12.51 -6.74 16.52
N SER A 229 -12.34 -5.95 17.59
CA SER A 229 -11.87 -6.39 18.89
C SER A 229 -13.09 -6.44 19.81
N ASN A 230 -13.48 -7.61 20.33
CA ASN A 230 -14.59 -7.77 21.29
C ASN A 230 -14.30 -7.13 22.67
N VAL A 231 -13.83 -5.88 22.71
CA VAL A 231 -13.59 -5.10 23.93
C VAL A 231 -14.70 -4.05 24.01
N SER A 232 -15.83 -4.50 24.53
CA SER A 232 -16.90 -3.66 25.04
C SER A 232 -16.42 -2.95 26.31
N ASP A 233 -15.73 -1.82 26.16
CA ASP A 233 -15.54 -0.90 27.28
C ASP A 233 -16.65 0.15 27.17
N GLY A 234 -17.73 -0.09 27.93
CA GLY A 234 -19.00 0.64 27.85
C GLY A 234 -18.92 2.04 28.43
N SER A 235 -18.30 2.97 27.70
CA SER A 235 -18.44 4.40 27.96
C SER A 235 -19.80 4.91 27.46
N PRO A 236 -20.63 5.53 28.31
CA PRO A 236 -21.93 6.09 27.92
C PRO A 236 -21.87 7.34 27.03
N ASP A 237 -20.67 7.88 26.78
CA ASP A 237 -20.46 9.13 26.03
C ASP A 237 -20.12 8.95 24.54
N ASP A 238 -20.17 7.72 24.01
CA ASP A 238 -20.01 7.45 22.58
C ASP A 238 -21.29 7.88 21.82
N GLN A 239 -21.47 9.20 21.69
CA GLN A 239 -22.27 9.76 20.60
C GLN A 239 -21.78 9.08 19.31
N GLN A 240 -22.70 8.48 18.54
CA GLN A 240 -22.41 7.82 17.27
C GLN A 240 -21.76 8.83 16.30
N LEU A 241 -20.44 8.98 16.39
CA LEU A 241 -19.64 9.80 15.48
C LEU A 241 -19.85 9.22 14.08
N ILE A 242 -20.52 9.98 13.22
CA ILE A 242 -20.69 9.63 11.82
C ILE A 242 -19.30 9.63 11.19
N PRO A 243 -18.75 8.49 10.75
CA PRO A 243 -17.40 8.45 10.21
C PRO A 243 -17.30 9.35 8.98
N THR A 244 -16.28 10.20 8.94
CA THR A 244 -15.96 10.96 7.71
C THR A 244 -15.21 10.05 6.75
N TYR A 245 -15.78 9.84 5.57
CA TYR A 245 -15.21 8.98 4.53
C TYR A 245 -14.22 9.73 3.61
N PRO A 246 -13.23 9.04 3.03
CA PRO A 246 -12.25 9.67 2.16
C PRO A 246 -12.86 10.21 0.86
N GLN A 247 -12.30 11.31 0.39
CA GLN A 247 -12.66 11.91 -0.90
C GLN A 247 -11.76 11.45 -2.05
N LYS A 248 -10.56 10.93 -1.75
CA LYS A 248 -9.59 10.46 -2.75
C LYS A 248 -9.71 8.96 -2.94
N GLY A 249 -9.65 8.50 -4.19
CA GLY A 249 -9.76 7.08 -4.51
C GLY A 249 -8.66 6.23 -3.86
N ILE A 250 -7.43 6.74 -3.78
CA ILE A 250 -6.31 5.99 -3.17
C ILE A 250 -6.54 5.68 -1.68
N ASP A 251 -7.24 6.56 -0.97
CA ASP A 251 -7.54 6.39 0.45
C ASP A 251 -8.59 5.29 0.65
N TRP A 252 -9.53 5.10 -0.29
CA TRP A 252 -10.43 3.94 -0.32
C TRP A 252 -9.69 2.63 -0.51
N PHE A 253 -8.64 2.61 -1.34
CA PHE A 253 -7.80 1.43 -1.50
C PHE A 253 -7.09 1.08 -0.19
N TYR A 254 -6.53 2.06 0.52
CA TYR A 254 -5.95 1.83 1.83
C TYR A 254 -6.98 1.34 2.85
N LEU A 255 -8.15 2.00 2.95
CA LEU A 255 -9.22 1.58 3.85
C LEU A 255 -9.72 0.16 3.59
N SER A 256 -9.78 -0.27 2.33
CA SER A 256 -10.21 -1.63 1.98
C SER A 256 -9.23 -2.67 2.54
N VAL A 257 -7.93 -2.43 2.41
CA VAL A 257 -6.90 -3.32 2.95
C VAL A 257 -6.91 -3.32 4.49
N ILE A 258 -7.13 -2.15 5.11
CA ILE A 258 -7.26 -2.03 6.57
C ILE A 258 -8.50 -2.79 7.07
N SER A 259 -9.61 -2.69 6.34
CA SER A 259 -10.87 -3.38 6.69
C SER A 259 -10.76 -4.89 6.51
N ILE A 260 -10.03 -5.36 5.49
CA ILE A 260 -9.67 -6.78 5.34
C ILE A 260 -8.81 -7.26 6.49
N TYR A 261 -7.81 -6.47 6.90
CA TYR A 261 -6.96 -6.80 8.04
C TYR A 261 -7.76 -7.00 9.34
N SER A 262 -8.75 -6.13 9.57
CA SER A 262 -9.61 -6.14 10.75
C SER A 262 -10.85 -7.05 10.63
N ASP A 263 -11.02 -7.74 9.49
CA ASP A 263 -12.22 -8.52 9.18
C ASP A 263 -13.54 -7.73 9.34
N ASN A 264 -13.53 -6.45 8.97
CA ASN A 264 -14.64 -5.52 9.19
C ASN A 264 -14.98 -4.73 7.91
N MET A 265 -15.25 -5.47 6.83
CA MET A 265 -15.58 -4.88 5.53
C MET A 265 -16.95 -4.18 5.51
N ASP A 266 -17.89 -4.60 6.36
CA ASP A 266 -19.24 -4.02 6.46
C ASP A 266 -19.23 -2.50 6.63
N THR A 267 -18.30 -2.02 7.47
CA THR A 267 -18.18 -0.61 7.84
C THR A 267 -17.92 0.30 6.63
N ILE A 268 -17.24 -0.20 5.59
CA ILE A 268 -16.82 0.63 4.45
C ILE A 268 -17.51 0.28 3.13
N LEU A 269 -18.13 -0.90 3.01
CA LEU A 269 -18.57 -1.41 1.71
C LEU A 269 -19.67 -0.55 1.07
N ARG A 270 -20.70 -0.18 1.83
CA ARG A 270 -21.80 0.68 1.34
C ARG A 270 -21.30 2.08 0.94
N PRO A 271 -20.52 2.79 1.78
CA PRO A 271 -19.87 4.04 1.40
C PRO A 271 -18.98 3.94 0.15
N LEU A 272 -18.18 2.87 0.03
CA LEU A 272 -17.33 2.61 -1.13
C LEU A 272 -18.16 2.41 -2.40
N ILE A 273 -19.23 1.61 -2.33
CA ILE A 273 -20.15 1.39 -3.45
C ILE A 273 -20.74 2.73 -3.91
N GLN A 274 -21.20 3.56 -2.98
CA GLN A 274 -21.76 4.87 -3.31
C GLN A 274 -20.72 5.76 -3.98
N PHE A 275 -19.47 5.76 -3.49
CA PHE A 275 -18.37 6.51 -4.10
C PHE A 275 -18.09 6.04 -5.54
N VAL A 276 -18.09 4.73 -5.80
CA VAL A 276 -17.91 4.16 -7.14
C VAL A 276 -19.05 4.59 -8.07
N ILE A 277 -20.32 4.43 -7.64
CA ILE A 277 -21.50 4.82 -8.44
C ILE A 277 -21.43 6.30 -8.82
N THR A 278 -21.23 7.19 -7.85
CA THR A 278 -21.16 8.64 -8.11
C THR A 278 -20.02 8.99 -9.07
N ASN A 279 -18.85 8.36 -8.97
CA ASN A 279 -17.76 8.61 -9.90
C ASN A 279 -18.01 8.03 -11.30
N CYS A 280 -18.71 6.90 -11.41
CA CYS A 280 -19.17 6.37 -12.69
C CYS A 280 -20.14 7.34 -13.39
N GLU A 281 -21.17 7.82 -12.68
CA GLU A 281 -22.16 8.75 -13.21
C GLU A 281 -21.54 10.08 -13.68
N LEU A 282 -20.62 10.64 -12.86
CA LEU A 282 -19.88 11.86 -13.23
C LEU A 282 -19.04 11.68 -14.49
N THR A 283 -18.53 10.48 -14.72
CA THR A 283 -17.70 10.18 -15.89
C THR A 283 -18.55 10.00 -17.13
N SER A 284 -19.67 9.26 -17.03
CA SER A 284 -20.63 9.06 -18.13
C SER A 284 -21.26 10.39 -18.59
N ASN A 285 -21.66 11.26 -17.66
CA ASN A 285 -22.32 12.53 -17.99
C ASN A 285 -21.41 13.54 -18.70
N LYS A 286 -20.09 13.45 -18.50
CA LYS A 286 -19.13 14.41 -19.05
C LYS A 286 -18.47 13.92 -20.35
N HIS A 287 -18.86 12.74 -20.86
CA HIS A 287 -18.11 12.03 -21.92
C HIS A 287 -16.60 11.99 -21.63
N LEU A 288 -16.23 11.96 -20.34
CA LEU A 288 -14.83 11.90 -19.96
C LEU A 288 -14.36 10.47 -20.13
N ASP A 289 -13.16 10.33 -20.66
CA ASP A 289 -12.50 9.03 -20.72
C ASP A 289 -12.28 8.51 -19.29
N CYS A 290 -12.98 7.43 -18.94
CA CYS A 290 -12.86 6.72 -17.67
C CYS A 290 -11.41 6.36 -17.33
N SER A 291 -10.55 6.19 -18.35
CA SER A 291 -9.14 5.88 -18.18
C SER A 291 -8.36 7.00 -17.47
N ASN A 292 -8.83 8.25 -17.57
CA ASN A 292 -8.15 9.41 -17.00
C ASN A 292 -8.60 9.75 -15.57
N ASN A 293 -9.71 9.18 -15.09
CA ASN A 293 -10.17 9.41 -13.73
C ASN A 293 -9.40 8.51 -12.74
N LYS A 294 -8.33 9.08 -12.17
CA LYS A 294 -7.48 8.40 -11.17
C LYS A 294 -8.27 7.98 -9.92
N ASP A 295 -9.18 8.83 -9.44
CA ASP A 295 -9.96 8.52 -8.23
C ASP A 295 -10.92 7.36 -8.46
N LEU A 296 -11.61 7.33 -9.61
CA LEU A 296 -12.43 6.18 -10.01
C LEU A 296 -11.55 4.93 -10.12
N SER A 297 -10.39 5.02 -10.76
CA SER A 297 -9.49 3.89 -10.92
C SER A 297 -9.05 3.30 -9.56
N PHE A 298 -8.68 4.14 -8.59
CA PHE A 298 -8.33 3.67 -7.25
C PHE A 298 -9.53 3.12 -6.47
N ALA A 299 -10.71 3.72 -6.62
CA ALA A 299 -11.94 3.19 -6.01
C ALA A 299 -12.33 1.82 -6.61
N LEU A 300 -12.14 1.62 -7.92
CA LEU A 300 -12.34 0.33 -8.56
C LEU A 300 -11.34 -0.72 -8.07
N MET A 301 -10.07 -0.36 -7.86
CA MET A 301 -9.09 -1.26 -7.23
C MET A 301 -9.50 -1.62 -5.80
N ALA A 302 -9.96 -0.64 -5.02
CA ALA A 302 -10.47 -0.86 -3.67
C ALA A 302 -11.67 -1.83 -3.67
N PHE A 303 -12.59 -1.63 -4.61
CA PHE A 303 -13.79 -2.43 -4.74
C PHE A 303 -13.52 -3.84 -5.26
N ASP A 304 -12.62 -4.00 -6.23
CA ASP A 304 -12.17 -5.31 -6.74
C ASP A 304 -11.61 -6.19 -5.61
N VAL A 305 -10.73 -5.61 -4.79
CA VAL A 305 -10.12 -6.26 -3.62
C VAL A 305 -11.15 -6.58 -2.53
N SER A 306 -12.13 -5.69 -2.34
CA SER A 306 -13.22 -5.91 -1.39
C SER A 306 -14.08 -7.10 -1.81
N ILE A 307 -14.44 -7.17 -3.09
CA ILE A 307 -15.20 -8.26 -3.68
C ILE A 307 -14.46 -9.59 -3.53
N ASP A 308 -13.15 -9.60 -3.77
CA ASP A 308 -12.28 -10.76 -3.59
C ASP A 308 -12.33 -11.30 -2.15
N PHE A 309 -12.16 -10.43 -1.17
CA PHE A 309 -12.25 -10.83 0.23
C PHE A 309 -13.65 -11.34 0.62
N ILE A 310 -14.69 -10.66 0.16
CA ILE A 310 -16.09 -11.05 0.39
C ILE A 310 -16.39 -12.41 -0.25
N ALA A 311 -15.86 -12.68 -1.45
CA ALA A 311 -15.98 -13.96 -2.13
C ALA A 311 -15.28 -15.10 -1.35
N LEU A 312 -14.13 -14.83 -0.71
CA LEU A 312 -13.48 -15.80 0.19
C LEU A 312 -14.32 -16.08 1.44
N LYS A 313 -15.00 -15.06 1.95
CA LYS A 313 -15.90 -15.16 3.10
C LYS A 313 -17.28 -15.73 2.76
N ALA A 314 -17.60 -15.92 1.48
CA ALA A 314 -18.93 -16.31 0.98
C ALA A 314 -19.48 -17.66 1.44
N GLN A 315 -18.74 -18.40 2.27
CA GLN A 315 -19.34 -19.41 3.14
C GLN A 315 -20.33 -18.80 4.16
N GLN A 316 -20.30 -17.48 4.39
CA GLN A 316 -21.23 -16.70 5.22
C GLN A 316 -22.27 -15.96 4.37
N LYS A 317 -23.20 -16.72 3.79
CA LYS A 317 -24.24 -16.23 2.86
C LYS A 317 -25.04 -15.01 3.34
N SER A 318 -25.17 -14.81 4.66
CA SER A 318 -25.88 -13.66 5.25
C SER A 318 -25.27 -12.32 4.89
N PHE A 319 -23.96 -12.25 4.64
CA PHE A 319 -23.28 -11.00 4.29
C PHE A 319 -23.76 -10.46 2.94
N PHE A 320 -23.91 -11.32 1.93
CA PHE A 320 -24.29 -10.90 0.58
C PHE A 320 -25.72 -10.38 0.48
N ASP A 321 -26.64 -10.99 1.20
CA ASP A 321 -28.06 -10.63 1.13
C ASP A 321 -28.29 -9.17 1.60
N VAL A 322 -27.44 -8.68 2.52
CA VAL A 322 -27.48 -7.30 3.04
C VAL A 322 -27.10 -6.26 1.99
N PHE A 323 -26.21 -6.60 1.04
CA PHE A 323 -25.70 -5.67 0.03
C PHE A 323 -26.17 -6.00 -1.40
N ALA A 324 -27.06 -6.99 -1.57
CA ALA A 324 -27.43 -7.50 -2.89
C ALA A 324 -28.06 -6.42 -3.80
N LYS A 325 -28.75 -5.42 -3.23
CA LYS A 325 -29.32 -4.31 -3.99
C LYS A 325 -28.21 -3.38 -4.47
N GLU A 326 -27.36 -2.93 -3.55
CA GLU A 326 -26.25 -2.02 -3.80
C GLU A 326 -25.24 -2.61 -4.81
N LEU A 327 -24.98 -3.92 -4.72
CA LEU A 327 -24.14 -4.64 -5.68
C LEU A 327 -24.77 -4.72 -7.08
N LYS A 328 -26.10 -4.76 -7.20
CA LYS A 328 -26.79 -4.67 -8.50
C LYS A 328 -26.73 -3.26 -9.06
N ASP A 329 -26.90 -2.26 -8.21
CA ASP A 329 -26.88 -0.85 -8.59
C ASP A 329 -25.49 -0.45 -9.13
N VAL A 330 -24.42 -0.81 -8.42
CA VAL A 330 -23.04 -0.55 -8.90
C VAL A 330 -22.71 -1.33 -10.17
N LYS A 331 -23.20 -2.57 -10.30
CA LYS A 331 -23.04 -3.35 -11.54
C LYS A 331 -23.71 -2.64 -12.73
N ALA A 332 -24.91 -2.09 -12.54
CA ALA A 332 -25.61 -1.36 -13.59
C ALA A 332 -24.84 -0.08 -13.98
N ALA A 333 -24.33 0.67 -13.00
CA ALA A 333 -23.50 1.84 -13.24
C ALA A 333 -22.21 1.49 -14.01
N LEU A 334 -21.53 0.41 -13.63
CA LEU A 334 -20.31 -0.06 -14.29
C LEU A 334 -20.55 -0.57 -15.71
N LYS A 335 -21.68 -1.25 -15.97
CA LYS A 335 -22.06 -1.68 -17.32
C LYS A 335 -22.26 -0.47 -18.24
N SER A 336 -22.95 0.56 -17.77
CA SER A 336 -23.10 1.82 -18.50
C SER A 336 -21.73 2.44 -18.86
N CYS A 337 -20.75 2.42 -17.93
CA CYS A 337 -19.38 2.85 -18.24
C CYS A 337 -18.67 1.93 -19.24
N SER A 338 -18.91 0.61 -19.19
CA SER A 338 -18.28 -0.36 -20.08
C SER A 338 -18.78 -0.25 -21.52
N ASP A 339 -20.07 0.01 -21.71
CA ASP A 339 -20.66 0.15 -23.06
C ASP A 339 -20.01 1.34 -23.79
N VAL A 340 -19.82 2.46 -23.09
CA VAL A 340 -19.07 3.63 -23.60
C VAL A 340 -17.63 3.28 -23.98
N LEU A 341 -16.98 2.40 -23.23
CA LEU A 341 -15.60 1.99 -23.52
C LEU A 341 -15.49 1.05 -24.71
N ASN A 342 -16.49 0.20 -24.94
CA ASN A 342 -16.50 -0.75 -26.05
C ASN A 342 -16.75 -0.06 -27.39
N ASP A 343 -17.60 0.97 -27.44
CA ASP A 343 -17.84 1.77 -28.66
C ASP A 343 -16.58 2.50 -29.16
N SER A 344 -15.56 2.65 -28.32
CA SER A 344 -14.30 3.31 -28.67
C SER A 344 -13.24 2.37 -29.30
N LYS A 345 -13.45 1.05 -29.29
CA LYS A 345 -12.44 0.06 -29.67
C LYS A 345 -12.89 -0.84 -30.82
N ASP A 346 -12.97 -0.26 -32.02
CA ASP A 346 -13.21 -1.01 -33.26
C ASP A 346 -11.95 -1.56 -33.93
N SER A 347 -10.73 -1.34 -33.40
CA SER A 347 -9.49 -1.62 -34.16
C SER A 347 -8.72 -2.91 -33.85
N ASP A 348 -8.84 -3.54 -32.67
CA ASP A 348 -7.88 -4.61 -32.31
C ASP A 348 -8.56 -5.82 -31.63
N LYS A 349 -9.06 -6.75 -32.46
CA LYS A 349 -9.67 -8.04 -32.06
C LYS A 349 -8.65 -9.18 -31.94
N GLU A 350 -7.39 -8.91 -31.62
CA GLU A 350 -6.41 -9.98 -31.41
C GLU A 350 -6.35 -10.40 -29.93
N GLY A 351 -6.85 -11.61 -29.65
CA GLY A 351 -6.48 -12.39 -28.47
C GLY A 351 -7.28 -12.12 -27.19
N GLN A 352 -8.58 -12.40 -27.21
CA GLN A 352 -9.44 -12.50 -26.00
C GLN A 352 -9.10 -13.77 -25.16
N SER A 353 -7.82 -14.04 -24.94
CA SER A 353 -7.38 -15.07 -23.99
C SER A 353 -7.74 -14.65 -22.56
N ASP A 354 -7.94 -15.65 -21.71
CA ASP A 354 -8.58 -15.64 -20.38
C ASP A 354 -8.13 -14.49 -19.43
N SER A 355 -8.66 -13.27 -19.64
CA SER A 355 -8.24 -12.05 -18.93
C SER A 355 -8.47 -12.09 -17.41
N HIS A 356 -9.21 -13.09 -16.92
CA HIS A 356 -9.57 -13.25 -15.52
C HIS A 356 -8.40 -13.70 -14.65
N THR A 357 -7.41 -14.40 -15.21
CA THR A 357 -6.28 -14.92 -14.44
C THR A 357 -5.10 -13.95 -14.41
N LYS A 358 -5.03 -12.96 -15.29
CA LYS A 358 -3.93 -11.99 -15.31
C LYS A 358 -3.92 -11.14 -14.03
N ALA A 359 -2.79 -10.86 -13.40
CA ALA A 359 -2.74 -9.88 -12.31
C ALA A 359 -2.92 -8.44 -12.84
N LEU A 360 -3.72 -7.61 -12.17
CA LEU A 360 -3.83 -6.17 -12.41
C LEU A 360 -2.96 -5.39 -11.43
N PHE A 361 -2.82 -4.09 -11.67
CA PHE A 361 -1.94 -3.20 -10.91
C PHE A 361 -2.03 -3.39 -9.39
N HIS A 362 -3.22 -3.37 -8.79
CA HIS A 362 -3.38 -3.52 -7.34
C HIS A 362 -2.99 -4.91 -6.81
N ASP A 363 -3.15 -5.96 -7.62
CA ASP A 363 -2.73 -7.32 -7.26
C ASP A 363 -1.21 -7.36 -7.02
N TYR A 364 -0.41 -6.62 -7.81
CA TYR A 364 1.03 -6.49 -7.57
C TYR A 364 1.34 -5.75 -6.26
N PHE A 365 0.54 -4.74 -5.90
CA PHE A 365 0.70 -4.07 -4.60
C PHE A 365 0.39 -5.02 -3.46
N LEU A 366 -0.68 -5.80 -3.56
CA LEU A 366 -1.17 -6.70 -2.52
C LEU A 366 -0.58 -8.11 -2.58
N ARG A 367 0.31 -8.39 -3.53
CA ARG A 367 1.06 -9.64 -3.59
C ARG A 367 1.69 -9.91 -2.22
N GLY A 368 1.54 -11.13 -1.74
CA GLY A 368 2.06 -11.54 -0.44
C GLY A 368 1.27 -11.07 0.78
N PHE A 369 0.13 -10.40 0.63
CA PHE A 369 -0.81 -10.12 1.71
C PHE A 369 -1.64 -11.38 2.03
N SER A 370 -1.40 -11.99 3.18
CA SER A 370 -1.91 -13.33 3.51
C SER A 370 -3.43 -13.51 3.44
N PRO A 371 -4.29 -12.51 3.77
CA PRO A 371 -5.74 -12.68 3.66
C PRO A 371 -6.23 -12.89 2.23
N LEU A 372 -5.44 -12.50 1.22
CA LEU A 372 -5.77 -12.63 -0.20
C LEU A 372 -4.95 -13.71 -0.91
N THR A 373 -4.10 -14.46 -0.19
CA THR A 373 -3.26 -15.52 -0.77
C THR A 373 -4.06 -16.54 -1.61
N PRO A 374 -5.24 -17.03 -1.19
CA PRO A 374 -6.00 -17.99 -1.99
C PRO A 374 -6.39 -17.46 -3.37
N ILE A 375 -6.70 -16.17 -3.47
CA ILE A 375 -7.04 -15.52 -4.75
C ILE A 375 -5.79 -15.23 -5.56
N HIS A 376 -4.77 -14.62 -4.95
CA HIS A 376 -3.53 -14.30 -5.64
C HIS A 376 -2.77 -15.54 -6.14
N SER A 377 -2.96 -16.72 -5.52
CA SER A 377 -2.38 -17.98 -6.01
C SER A 377 -2.94 -18.42 -7.37
N GLN A 378 -4.10 -17.91 -7.76
CA GLN A 378 -4.77 -18.18 -9.03
C GLN A 378 -4.42 -17.12 -10.11
N LEU A 379 -3.67 -16.08 -9.74
CA LEU A 379 -3.30 -15.00 -10.64
C LEU A 379 -1.92 -15.22 -11.27
N VAL A 380 -1.80 -14.84 -12.54
CA VAL A 380 -0.56 -14.83 -13.32
C VAL A 380 0.06 -13.44 -13.20
N PHE A 381 1.19 -13.37 -12.50
CA PHE A 381 1.98 -12.14 -12.36
C PHE A 381 3.07 -12.11 -13.45
N ASP A 382 2.86 -11.30 -14.48
CA ASP A 382 3.88 -11.04 -15.50
C ASP A 382 4.98 -10.11 -14.94
N ALA A 383 6.23 -10.45 -15.22
CA ALA A 383 7.41 -9.67 -14.83
C ALA A 383 7.61 -8.42 -15.69
N ASN A 384 7.07 -8.41 -16.91
CA ASN A 384 7.25 -7.35 -17.90
C ASN A 384 6.05 -6.39 -17.97
N GLU A 385 4.99 -6.63 -17.19
CA GLU A 385 3.79 -5.80 -17.25
C GLU A 385 4.11 -4.36 -16.85
N THR A 386 3.75 -3.42 -17.71
CA THR A 386 3.78 -2.01 -17.34
C THR A 386 2.72 -1.78 -16.27
N LEU A 387 3.15 -1.27 -15.11
CA LEU A 387 2.29 -0.97 -13.98
C LEU A 387 1.45 0.28 -14.26
N VAL A 388 0.59 0.22 -15.28
CA VAL A 388 -0.36 1.27 -15.65
C VAL A 388 -1.74 0.84 -15.18
N VAL A 389 -2.41 1.72 -14.45
CA VAL A 389 -3.78 1.48 -14.00
C VAL A 389 -4.71 1.65 -15.19
N ARG A 390 -5.39 0.56 -15.56
CA ARG A 390 -6.34 0.52 -16.68
C ARG A 390 -7.76 0.39 -16.16
N ALA A 391 -8.46 1.52 -16.07
CA ALA A 391 -9.83 1.58 -15.55
C ALA A 391 -10.77 0.64 -16.32
N ASP A 392 -10.60 0.52 -17.64
CA ASP A 392 -11.38 -0.36 -18.50
C ASP A 392 -11.25 -1.84 -18.10
N GLN A 393 -10.03 -2.30 -17.83
CA GLN A 393 -9.77 -3.66 -17.37
C GLN A 393 -10.35 -3.92 -15.97
N LEU A 394 -10.28 -2.91 -15.08
CA LEU A 394 -10.87 -2.98 -13.74
C LEU A 394 -12.39 -3.07 -13.79
N VAL A 395 -13.05 -2.21 -14.58
CA VAL A 395 -14.51 -2.25 -14.78
C VAL A 395 -14.95 -3.63 -15.25
N LEU A 396 -14.30 -4.15 -16.31
CA LEU A 396 -14.64 -5.47 -16.85
C LEU A 396 -14.44 -6.57 -15.81
N ARG A 397 -13.33 -6.57 -15.07
CA ARG A 397 -13.08 -7.57 -14.01
C ARG A 397 -14.14 -7.51 -12.92
N VAL A 398 -14.43 -6.32 -12.41
CA VAL A 398 -15.40 -6.11 -11.33
C VAL A 398 -16.79 -6.56 -11.77
N VAL A 399 -17.25 -6.18 -12.97
CA VAL A 399 -18.54 -6.61 -13.51
C VAL A 399 -18.63 -8.13 -13.58
N ASN A 400 -17.59 -8.80 -14.08
CA ASN A 400 -17.55 -10.26 -14.16
C ASN A 400 -17.57 -10.94 -12.78
N LYS A 401 -16.86 -10.39 -11.78
CA LYS A 401 -16.92 -10.88 -10.40
C LYS A 401 -18.33 -10.69 -9.81
N LEU A 402 -18.97 -9.55 -10.05
CA LEU A 402 -20.35 -9.28 -9.62
C LEU A 402 -21.36 -10.21 -10.31
N ASP A 403 -21.19 -10.49 -11.61
CA ASP A 403 -22.00 -11.48 -12.33
C ASP A 403 -21.89 -12.86 -11.68
N LYS A 404 -20.68 -13.32 -11.38
CA LYS A 404 -20.45 -14.60 -10.68
C LYS A 404 -21.07 -14.62 -9.28
N LEU A 405 -20.94 -13.54 -8.51
CA LEU A 405 -21.46 -13.48 -7.14
C LEU A 405 -22.99 -13.40 -7.10
N LEU A 406 -23.60 -12.59 -7.97
CA LEU A 406 -25.06 -12.41 -8.02
C LEU A 406 -25.81 -13.58 -8.67
N SER A 407 -25.12 -14.41 -9.46
CA SER A 407 -25.70 -15.59 -10.13
C SER A 407 -25.61 -16.87 -9.31
N GLN A 408 -24.86 -16.89 -8.20
CA GLN A 408 -24.79 -18.09 -7.36
C GLN A 408 -26.21 -18.51 -6.94
N PRO A 409 -26.60 -19.77 -7.20
CA PRO A 409 -27.94 -20.23 -6.86
C PRO A 409 -28.17 -19.99 -5.38
N LYS A 410 -29.33 -19.42 -5.02
CA LYS A 410 -29.73 -19.31 -3.62
C LYS A 410 -29.64 -20.72 -3.04
N SER A 411 -28.57 -21.02 -2.27
CA SER A 411 -28.40 -22.33 -1.66
C SER A 411 -29.72 -22.70 -1.01
N VAL A 412 -30.27 -23.83 -1.46
CA VAL A 412 -31.52 -24.37 -0.93
C VAL A 412 -31.32 -24.39 0.57
N LYS A 413 -32.10 -23.61 1.32
CA LYS A 413 -32.04 -23.60 2.79
C LYS A 413 -31.94 -25.06 3.18
N PRO A 414 -30.89 -25.50 3.91
CA PRO A 414 -30.77 -26.91 4.28
C PRO A 414 -32.13 -27.27 4.85
N LYS A 415 -32.87 -28.15 4.16
CA LYS A 415 -34.17 -28.60 4.64
C LYS A 415 -33.86 -29.01 6.06
N ARG A 416 -34.41 -28.31 7.05
CA ARG A 416 -34.35 -28.76 8.44
C ARG A 416 -34.82 -30.20 8.33
N MET A 417 -33.90 -31.16 8.40
CA MET A 417 -34.28 -32.53 8.61
C MET A 417 -35.00 -32.42 9.95
N ARG A 418 -36.33 -32.45 9.89
CA ARG A 418 -37.11 -32.71 11.09
C ARG A 418 -36.51 -34.02 11.55
N ASN A 419 -35.72 -33.96 12.62
CA ASN A 419 -35.50 -35.13 13.45
C ASN A 419 -36.91 -35.50 13.91
N VAL A 420 -37.56 -36.35 13.12
CA VAL A 420 -38.67 -37.17 13.57
C VAL A 420 -37.99 -38.12 14.55
N ALA A 421 -37.79 -37.62 15.76
CA ALA A 421 -37.45 -38.46 16.88
C ALA A 421 -38.60 -39.45 17.00
N LEU A 422 -38.24 -40.71 16.81
CA LEU A 422 -39.00 -41.91 17.14
C LEU A 422 -39.61 -41.77 18.54
N GLY A 423 -40.85 -41.29 18.61
CA GLY A 423 -41.66 -41.25 19.83
C GLY A 423 -42.60 -42.44 19.94
N SER A 424 -42.16 -43.65 19.57
CA SER A 424 -43.03 -44.84 19.62
C SER A 424 -42.27 -46.18 19.64
N ILE A 425 -41.37 -46.43 20.59
CA ILE A 425 -40.89 -47.79 20.92
C ILE A 425 -40.55 -47.93 22.43
N LEU A 426 -41.39 -47.42 23.33
CA LEU A 426 -41.33 -47.76 24.77
C LEU A 426 -42.74 -47.76 25.39
N GLU A 427 -43.63 -48.59 24.85
CA GLU A 427 -44.81 -49.08 25.58
C GLU A 427 -45.00 -50.55 25.19
N ASN A 428 -44.38 -51.43 26.00
CA ASN A 428 -44.75 -52.83 26.24
C ASN A 428 -43.62 -53.45 27.07
N ASP A 429 -43.68 -53.25 28.37
CA ASP A 429 -43.23 -54.19 29.42
C ASP A 429 -43.33 -53.49 30.78
N SER A 430 -44.51 -53.57 31.41
CA SER A 430 -44.77 -53.64 32.87
C SER A 430 -46.26 -53.56 33.16
#